data_AF-A0A2M9EZA6-F1
#
_entry.id   AF-A0A2M9EZA6-F1
#
_cell.length_a   1.000
_cell.length_b   1.000
_cell.length_c   1.000
_cell.angle_alpha   90.00
_cell.angle_beta   90.00
_cell.angle_gamma   90.00
#
_symmetry.space_group_name_H-M   'P 1'
#
loop_
_entity.id
_entity.type
_entity.pdbx_description
1 polymer ?
#
loop_
_entity_poly.entity_id
_entity_poly.type
_entity_poly.pdbx_seq_one_letter_code
_entity_poly.pdbx_strand_id
1 'polypeptide(L)'
;MKDSYQFKTLLEEHAGLYTIRVYYQGPHDLYNQMITRANQDEAYLSYKPTPKLMKLLWREKFFFFFEQGDNSNSKFPRWNVAKLLKNEVEDVQIEDPRDLPTLERGITEHLEVFAREVAKAK
;
A
#
# COMPACT_ATOMS: atom_id res chain seq x y z
N MET A 1 -8.43 18.45 18.75
CA MET A 1 -9.33 17.48 18.07
C MET A 1 -8.45 16.40 17.47
N LYS A 2 -8.75 15.12 17.67
CA LYS A 2 -8.18 14.06 16.80
C LYS A 2 -8.76 14.33 15.42
N ASP A 3 -7.95 14.70 14.45
CA ASP A 3 -8.39 14.73 13.06
C ASP A 3 -8.88 13.33 12.73
N SER A 4 -10.19 13.16 12.55
CA SER A 4 -10.77 11.88 12.17
C SER A 4 -10.52 11.70 10.68
N TYR A 5 -9.50 10.92 10.34
CA TYR A 5 -9.27 10.45 8.99
C TYR A 5 -9.53 8.96 8.89
N GLN A 6 -9.90 8.50 7.70
CA GLN A 6 -10.12 7.10 7.37
C GLN A 6 -9.62 6.82 5.95
N PHE A 7 -9.13 5.59 5.76
CA PHE A 7 -8.74 5.08 4.46
C PHE A 7 -9.60 3.87 4.09
N LYS A 8 -9.79 3.68 2.78
CA LYS A 8 -10.25 2.43 2.20
C LYS A 8 -9.44 2.17 0.95
N THR A 9 -8.87 0.99 0.84
CA THR A 9 -8.19 0.54 -0.38
C THR A 9 -9.05 -0.49 -1.10
N LEU A 10 -9.13 -0.39 -2.43
CA LEU A 10 -9.72 -1.38 -3.32
C LEU A 10 -8.72 -1.73 -4.42
N LEU A 11 -8.70 -2.99 -4.85
CA LEU A 11 -8.01 -3.40 -6.07
C LEU A 11 -9.05 -3.70 -7.16
N GLU A 12 -9.06 -2.87 -8.20
CA GLU A 12 -10.01 -2.97 -9.33
C GLU A 12 -9.36 -3.73 -10.49
N GLU A 13 -9.98 -4.82 -10.95
CA GLU A 13 -9.45 -5.63 -12.04
C GLU A 13 -9.76 -5.00 -13.41
N HIS A 14 -8.72 -4.87 -14.24
CA HIS A 14 -8.78 -4.44 -15.63
C HIS A 14 -7.88 -5.35 -16.49
N ALA A 15 -8.50 -6.15 -17.36
CA ALA A 15 -7.81 -7.02 -18.31
C ALA A 15 -6.77 -7.99 -17.67
N GLY A 16 -7.05 -8.51 -16.49
CA GLY A 16 -6.17 -9.44 -15.77
C GLY A 16 -5.03 -8.77 -14.97
N LEU A 17 -5.01 -7.44 -14.94
CA LEU A 17 -4.18 -6.62 -14.05
C LEU A 17 -5.06 -5.85 -13.08
N TYR A 18 -4.48 -5.33 -12.01
CA TYR A 18 -5.21 -4.60 -10.98
C TYR A 18 -4.75 -3.15 -10.88
N THR A 19 -5.70 -2.25 -10.66
CA THR A 19 -5.44 -0.86 -10.30
C THR A 19 -5.69 -0.69 -8.81
N ILE A 20 -4.75 -0.08 -8.08
CA ILE A 20 -4.93 0.20 -6.65
C ILE A 20 -5.65 1.54 -6.50
N ARG A 21 -6.83 1.51 -5.85
CA ARG A 21 -7.62 2.68 -5.51
C ARG A 21 -7.63 2.91 -4.01
N VAL A 22 -7.10 4.05 -3.59
CA VAL A 22 -7.12 4.58 -2.24
C VAL A 22 -8.18 5.68 -2.15
N TYR A 23 -9.14 5.47 -1.26
CA TYR A 23 -10.13 6.46 -0.86
C TYR A 23 -9.74 7.01 0.50
N TYR A 24 -9.59 8.32 0.57
CA TYR A 24 -9.28 9.04 1.80
C TYR A 24 -10.47 9.93 2.19
N GLN A 25 -10.87 9.85 3.45
CA GLN A 25 -11.82 10.78 4.06
C GLN A 25 -11.13 11.44 5.26
N GLY A 26 -10.91 12.75 5.21
CA GLY A 26 -10.27 13.51 6.28
C GLY A 26 -9.85 14.91 5.85
N PRO A 27 -9.08 15.65 6.66
CA PRO A 27 -8.62 16.99 6.31
C PRO A 27 -7.75 17.00 5.06
N HIS A 28 -8.00 17.96 4.17
CA HIS A 28 -7.24 18.13 2.92
C HIS A 28 -5.76 18.44 3.18
N ASP A 29 -5.47 19.27 4.19
CA ASP A 29 -4.08 19.64 4.53
C ASP A 29 -3.24 18.44 4.95
N LEU A 30 -3.82 17.51 5.73
CA LEU A 30 -3.14 16.29 6.15
C LEU A 30 -2.82 15.42 4.92
N TYR A 31 -3.77 15.29 4.00
CA TYR A 31 -3.58 14.52 2.78
C TYR A 31 -2.45 15.09 1.89
N ASN A 32 -2.40 16.41 1.73
CA ASN A 32 -1.32 17.06 0.98
C ASN A 32 0.04 16.91 1.67
N GLN A 33 0.08 16.95 3.01
CA GLN A 33 1.30 16.68 3.77
C GLN A 33 1.78 15.24 3.58
N MET A 34 0.86 14.27 3.59
CA MET A 34 1.17 12.87 3.31
C MET A 34 1.77 12.71 1.91
N ILE A 35 1.13 13.27 0.88
CA ILE A 35 1.65 13.25 -0.51
C ILE A 35 3.05 13.85 -0.58
N THR A 36 3.27 14.98 0.09
CA THR A 36 4.57 15.69 0.04
C THR A 36 5.67 14.85 0.68
N ARG A 37 5.41 14.24 1.84
CA ARG A 37 6.38 13.39 2.54
C ARG A 37 6.65 12.09 1.79
N ALA A 38 5.60 11.48 1.25
CA ALA A 38 5.66 10.22 0.51
C ALA A 38 6.31 10.34 -0.88
N ASN A 39 6.73 11.53 -1.31
CA ASN A 39 7.20 11.76 -2.67
C ASN A 39 8.46 10.96 -3.02
N GLN A 40 9.24 10.54 -2.02
CA GLN A 40 10.42 9.69 -2.20
C GLN A 40 10.24 8.28 -1.63
N ASP A 41 9.14 8.01 -0.94
CA ASP A 41 8.90 6.72 -0.30
C ASP A 41 8.37 5.72 -1.31
N GLU A 42 8.71 4.45 -1.11
CA GLU A 42 8.32 3.35 -1.99
C GLU A 42 7.47 2.32 -1.24
N ALA A 43 6.39 1.87 -1.88
CA ALA A 43 5.55 0.76 -1.48
C ALA A 43 5.96 -0.49 -2.25
N TYR A 44 6.09 -1.59 -1.53
CA TYR A 44 6.54 -2.87 -2.06
C TYR A 44 5.48 -3.93 -1.93
N LEU A 45 5.35 -4.78 -2.96
CA LEU A 45 4.60 -6.02 -2.90
C LEU A 45 5.51 -7.18 -3.27
N SER A 46 5.75 -8.08 -2.31
CA SER A 46 6.58 -9.25 -2.51
C SER A 46 5.79 -10.52 -2.17
N TYR A 47 5.70 -11.45 -3.12
CA TYR A 47 5.18 -12.79 -2.87
C TYR A 47 6.32 -13.69 -2.40
N LYS A 48 6.13 -14.37 -1.27
CA LYS A 48 7.11 -15.35 -0.82
C LYS A 48 7.04 -16.57 -1.72
N PRO A 49 8.17 -17.08 -2.24
CA PRO A 49 8.25 -18.46 -2.69
C PRO A 49 8.15 -19.36 -1.45
N THR A 50 6.93 -19.59 -0.94
CA THR A 50 6.72 -20.43 0.23
C THR A 50 6.68 -21.89 -0.21
N PRO A 51 7.57 -22.76 0.30
CA PRO A 51 7.46 -24.20 0.10
C PRO A 51 6.06 -24.69 0.51
N LYS A 52 5.52 -25.72 -0.17
CA LYS A 52 4.15 -26.23 0.06
C LYS A 52 3.82 -26.46 1.55
N LEU A 53 4.80 -26.93 2.34
CA LEU A 53 4.66 -27.13 3.79
C LEU A 53 4.57 -25.84 4.61
N MET A 54 5.21 -24.75 4.18
CA MET A 54 5.13 -23.46 4.88
C MET A 54 3.86 -22.67 4.56
N LYS A 55 3.17 -22.97 3.44
CA LYS A 55 1.82 -22.43 3.17
C LYS A 55 0.79 -22.86 4.24
N LEU A 56 1.04 -23.95 4.95
CA LEU A 56 0.20 -24.42 6.06
C LEU A 56 0.53 -23.72 7.39
N LEU A 57 1.76 -23.24 7.58
CA LEU A 57 2.24 -22.67 8.85
C LEU A 57 2.22 -21.12 8.84
N TRP A 58 2.40 -20.50 7.68
CA TRP A 58 2.25 -19.06 7.49
C TRP A 58 0.99 -18.78 6.69
N ARG A 59 0.05 -18.05 7.30
CA ARG A 59 -1.22 -17.69 6.65
C ARG A 59 -1.04 -16.66 5.53
N GLU A 60 0.00 -15.82 5.62
CA GLU A 60 0.24 -14.74 4.66
C GLU A 60 1.29 -15.17 3.61
N LYS A 61 0.85 -15.19 2.35
CA LYS A 61 1.66 -15.61 1.18
C LYS A 61 2.50 -14.47 0.59
N PHE A 62 2.23 -13.24 0.99
CA PHE A 62 2.85 -12.03 0.47
C PHE A 62 3.20 -11.08 1.63
N PHE A 63 4.00 -10.07 1.32
CA PHE A 63 4.27 -8.92 2.18
C PHE A 63 4.00 -7.63 1.41
N PHE A 64 3.33 -6.71 2.10
CA PHE A 64 3.22 -5.32 1.68
C PHE A 64 3.87 -4.44 2.74
N PHE A 65 4.76 -3.53 2.33
CA PHE A 65 5.43 -2.60 3.25
C PHE A 65 5.82 -1.30 2.57
N PHE A 66 6.04 -0.26 3.38
CA PHE A 66 6.62 1.02 2.94
C PHE A 66 8.09 1.08 3.33
N GLU A 67 8.93 1.59 2.42
CA GLU A 67 10.32 1.92 2.66
C GLU A 67 10.51 3.43 2.46
N GLN A 68 11.29 4.06 3.34
CA GLN A 68 11.62 5.46 3.21
C GLN A 68 12.75 5.65 2.19
N GLY A 69 12.51 6.49 1.19
CA GLY A 69 13.44 6.73 0.09
C GLY A 69 13.38 5.68 -1.04
N ASP A 70 14.05 6.01 -2.14
CA ASP A 70 14.19 5.16 -3.32
C ASP A 70 15.18 4.02 -3.05
N ASN A 71 14.74 2.79 -3.25
CA ASN A 71 15.58 1.60 -3.26
C ASN A 71 15.62 1.01 -4.67
N SER A 72 16.39 1.70 -5.51
CA SER A 72 16.64 1.38 -6.91
C SER A 72 17.08 -0.06 -7.19
N ASN A 73 17.70 -0.73 -6.21
CA ASN A 73 18.22 -2.10 -6.32
C ASN A 73 17.21 -3.20 -5.94
N SER A 74 15.99 -2.84 -5.52
CA SER A 74 14.98 -3.83 -5.16
C SER A 74 14.56 -4.69 -6.36
N LYS A 75 14.39 -5.99 -6.12
CA LYS A 75 13.93 -6.98 -7.11
C LYS A 75 12.41 -7.18 -7.10
N PHE A 76 11.70 -6.48 -6.22
CA PHE A 76 10.27 -6.62 -6.04
C PHE A 76 9.50 -5.54 -6.81
N PRO A 77 8.27 -5.84 -7.25
CA PRO A 77 7.33 -4.81 -7.69
C PRO A 77 7.24 -3.69 -6.65
N ARG A 78 7.40 -2.45 -7.12
CA ARG A 78 7.44 -1.27 -6.28
C ARG A 78 6.76 -0.08 -6.93
N TRP A 79 6.18 0.77 -6.10
CA TRP A 79 5.50 1.97 -6.54
C TRP A 79 5.79 3.11 -5.58
N ASN A 80 5.80 4.34 -6.09
CA ASN A 80 5.92 5.50 -5.22
C ASN A 80 4.67 5.65 -4.34
N VAL A 81 4.85 5.89 -3.04
CA VAL A 81 3.72 6.01 -2.09
C VAL A 81 2.86 7.25 -2.40
N ALA A 82 3.44 8.35 -2.89
CA ALA A 82 2.65 9.50 -3.32
C ALA A 82 1.79 9.19 -4.57
N LYS A 83 2.29 8.38 -5.51
CA LYS A 83 1.48 7.87 -6.64
C LYS A 83 0.35 6.95 -6.17
N LEU A 84 0.62 6.09 -5.19
CA LEU A 84 -0.39 5.24 -4.57
C LEU A 84 -1.53 6.08 -3.97
N LEU A 85 -1.19 7.11 -3.17
CA LEU A 85 -2.18 8.04 -2.62
C LEU A 85 -2.98 8.72 -3.74
N LYS A 86 -2.32 9.19 -4.80
CA LYS A 86 -2.95 9.87 -5.94
C LYS A 86 -3.76 8.96 -6.87
N ASN A 87 -3.87 7.66 -6.59
CA ASN A 87 -4.55 6.68 -7.44
C ASN A 87 -3.91 6.53 -8.84
N GLU A 88 -2.59 6.67 -8.92
CA GLU A 88 -1.78 6.56 -10.14
C GLU A 88 -1.03 5.22 -10.22
N VAL A 89 -1.40 4.22 -9.41
CA VAL A 89 -0.80 2.88 -9.41
C VAL A 89 -1.70 1.92 -10.17
N GLU A 90 -1.29 1.64 -11.40
CA GLU A 90 -1.98 0.79 -12.36
C GLU A 90 -1.14 -0.45 -12.70
N ASP A 91 -1.72 -1.38 -13.45
CA ASP A 91 -1.04 -2.56 -13.99
C ASP A 91 -0.36 -3.47 -12.94
N VAL A 92 -0.96 -3.56 -11.74
CA VAL A 92 -0.44 -4.39 -10.64
C VAL A 92 -0.76 -5.86 -10.89
N GLN A 93 0.27 -6.68 -10.94
CA GLN A 93 0.12 -8.12 -11.02
C GLN A 93 -0.10 -8.74 -9.64
N ILE A 94 -1.22 -9.47 -9.49
CA ILE A 94 -1.57 -10.22 -8.28
C ILE A 94 -1.46 -11.71 -8.60
N GLU A 95 -0.64 -12.45 -7.86
CA GLU A 95 -0.40 -13.89 -8.13
C GLU A 95 -1.63 -14.76 -7.81
N ASP A 96 -2.40 -14.40 -6.78
CA ASP A 96 -3.56 -15.16 -6.32
C ASP A 96 -4.69 -14.18 -5.93
N PRO A 97 -5.79 -14.09 -6.71
CA PRO A 97 -6.89 -13.17 -6.42
C PRO A 97 -7.55 -13.38 -5.04
N ARG A 98 -7.35 -14.53 -4.40
CA ARG A 98 -7.82 -14.77 -3.02
C ARG A 98 -7.09 -13.92 -1.98
N ASP A 99 -5.94 -13.37 -2.35
CA ASP A 99 -5.13 -12.54 -1.48
C ASP A 99 -5.62 -11.07 -1.47
N LEU A 100 -6.49 -10.67 -2.41
CA LEU A 100 -6.99 -9.30 -2.57
C LEU A 100 -7.56 -8.68 -1.28
N PRO A 101 -8.48 -9.34 -0.53
CA PRO A 101 -9.02 -8.73 0.69
C PRO A 101 -7.95 -8.49 1.76
N THR A 102 -6.92 -9.34 1.79
CA THR A 102 -5.81 -9.20 2.74
C THR A 102 -4.87 -8.07 2.31
N LEU A 103 -4.62 -7.93 1.00
CA LEU A 103 -3.85 -6.83 0.42
C LEU A 103 -4.52 -5.48 0.66
N GLU A 104 -5.80 -5.35 0.33
CA GLU A 104 -6.59 -4.13 0.54
C GLU A 104 -6.52 -3.66 2.00
N ARG A 105 -6.71 -4.59 2.93
CA ARG A 105 -6.59 -4.32 4.37
C ARG A 105 -5.17 -3.91 4.75
N GLY A 106 -4.15 -4.66 4.30
CA GLY A 106 -2.75 -4.38 4.64
C GLY A 106 -2.28 -3.01 4.14
N ILE A 107 -2.67 -2.62 2.92
CA ILE A 107 -2.40 -1.28 2.38
C ILE A 107 -3.09 -0.21 3.23
N THR A 108 -4.37 -0.42 3.56
CA THR A 108 -5.15 0.50 4.38
C THR A 108 -4.51 0.71 5.75
N GLU A 109 -4.10 -0.36 6.43
CA GLU A 109 -3.44 -0.30 7.74
C GLU A 109 -2.11 0.47 7.67
N HIS A 110 -1.30 0.26 6.63
CA HIS A 110 -0.05 1.00 6.44
C HIS A 110 -0.29 2.49 6.21
N LEU A 111 -1.30 2.85 5.40
CA LEU A 111 -1.67 4.24 5.15
C LEU A 111 -2.19 4.93 6.43
N GLU A 112 -2.95 4.22 7.26
CA GLU A 112 -3.41 4.74 8.55
C GLU A 112 -2.27 4.99 9.55
N VAL A 113 -1.27 4.10 9.58
CA VAL A 113 -0.05 4.29 10.37
C VAL A 113 0.73 5.49 9.85
N PHE A 114 0.96 5.57 8.54
CA PHE A 114 1.67 6.69 7.92
C PHE A 114 0.98 8.03 8.21
N ALA A 115 -0.34 8.13 8.01
CA ALA A 115 -1.13 9.32 8.33
C ALA A 115 -0.95 9.76 9.80
N ARG A 116 -0.84 8.79 10.72
CA ARG A 116 -0.64 9.06 12.15
C ARG A 116 0.72 9.66 12.44
N GLU A 117 1.75 9.17 11.77
CA GLU A 117 3.11 9.68 11.87
C GLU A 117 3.22 11.09 11.30
N VAL A 118 2.59 11.35 10.16
CA VAL A 118 2.51 12.69 9.57
C VAL A 118 1.78 13.67 10.49
N ALA A 119 0.64 13.27 11.05
CA ALA A 119 -0.14 14.11 11.96
C ALA A 119 0.59 14.45 13.28
N LYS A 120 1.45 13.56 13.78
CA LYS A 120 2.26 13.76 15.00
C LYS A 120 3.44 14.71 14.81
N ALA A 121 3.93 14.85 13.58
CA ALA A 121 5.11 15.65 13.26
C ALA A 121 4.75 17.11 12.94
N LYS A 122 3.63 17.60 13.49
CA LYS A 122 3.19 19.00 13.50
C LYS A 122 3.68 19.71 14.74
#